data_AF-A0A661CK30-F1
#
_entry.id   AF-A0A661CK30-F1
#
_cell.length_a   1.000
_cell.length_b   1.000
_cell.length_c   1.000
_cell.angle_alpha   90.00
_cell.angle_beta   90.00
_cell.angle_gamma   90.00
#
_symmetry.space_group_name_H-M   'P 1'
#
loop_
_entity.id
_entity.type
_entity.pdbx_description
1 polymer ?
#
loop_
_entity_poly.entity_id
_entity_poly.type
_entity_poly.pdbx_seq_one_letter_code
_entity_poly.pdbx_strand_id
1 'polypeptide(L)'
;DKHAIEQALQFIGGFEEHIPRSGEQEPTNVWMANIDRDGYYCTLTREITLWRYNANRTATLVIEPDNLGAEPVKKINWPAKEQTTTFAFQEGAEYWIYFEDTSDNQYSLTFYQMPADIQSIPKRVVWMAKKGCIEQAKRGFPFRPFNENKCQ
;
A
#
# COMPACT_ATOMS: atom_id res chain seq x y z
N ASP A 1 -16.12 -22.04 -1.20
CA ASP A 1 -15.59 -20.83 -0.53
C ASP A 1 -16.39 -19.56 -0.89
N LYS A 2 -17.74 -19.66 -1.00
CA LYS A 2 -18.65 -18.56 -1.36
C LYS A 2 -18.79 -17.54 -0.21
N HIS A 3 -18.79 -18.05 1.02
CA HIS A 3 -18.93 -17.26 2.23
C HIS A 3 -17.76 -16.27 2.45
N ALA A 4 -16.52 -16.67 2.15
CA ALA A 4 -15.36 -15.78 2.29
C ALA A 4 -15.39 -14.64 1.26
N ILE A 5 -15.88 -14.91 0.05
CA ILE A 5 -16.08 -13.92 -1.02
C ILE A 5 -17.20 -12.94 -0.61
N GLU A 6 -18.33 -13.44 -0.08
CA GLU A 6 -19.42 -12.59 0.42
C GLU A 6 -18.98 -11.70 1.59
N GLN A 7 -18.19 -12.23 2.52
CA GLN A 7 -17.60 -11.44 3.60
C GLN A 7 -16.60 -10.38 3.08
N ALA A 8 -15.77 -10.74 2.10
CA ALA A 8 -14.85 -9.79 1.46
C ALA A 8 -15.62 -8.65 0.79
N LEU A 9 -16.70 -8.98 0.09
CA LEU A 9 -17.58 -8.03 -0.60
C LEU A 9 -18.29 -7.09 0.36
N GLN A 10 -18.83 -7.59 1.48
CA GLN A 10 -19.43 -6.75 2.50
C GLN A 10 -18.41 -5.81 3.14
N PHE A 11 -17.19 -6.30 3.37
CA PHE A 11 -16.14 -5.49 4.00
C PHE A 11 -15.59 -4.42 3.04
N ILE A 12 -15.39 -4.73 1.75
CA ILE A 12 -14.91 -3.77 0.75
C ILE A 12 -16.02 -2.79 0.34
N GLY A 13 -17.25 -3.27 0.16
CA GLY A 13 -18.40 -2.45 -0.24
C GLY A 13 -18.89 -1.47 0.83
N GLY A 14 -18.41 -1.60 2.07
CA GLY A 14 -18.65 -0.65 3.16
C GLY A 14 -17.67 0.52 3.22
N PHE A 15 -16.56 0.48 2.45
CA PHE A 15 -15.65 1.61 2.30
C PHE A 15 -16.04 2.37 1.03
N GLU A 16 -16.33 3.67 1.17
CA GLU A 16 -16.59 4.55 0.03
C GLU A 16 -15.52 4.31 -1.06
N GLU A 17 -15.97 4.19 -2.32
CA GLU A 17 -15.06 4.10 -3.45
C GLU A 17 -14.24 5.39 -3.51
N HIS A 18 -12.99 5.32 -3.08
CA HIS A 18 -12.05 6.38 -3.37
C HIS A 18 -11.69 6.27 -4.86
N ILE A 19 -12.46 6.97 -5.69
CA ILE A 19 -12.15 7.14 -7.10
C ILE A 19 -10.88 8.01 -7.16
N PRO A 20 -9.73 7.50 -7.64
CA PRO A 20 -8.53 8.30 -7.80
C PRO A 20 -8.87 9.51 -8.65
N ARG A 21 -8.41 10.70 -8.25
CA ARG A 21 -8.67 11.89 -9.07
C ARG A 21 -8.03 11.70 -10.44
N SER A 22 -8.70 12.17 -11.49
CA SER A 22 -8.15 12.16 -12.85
C SER A 22 -6.77 12.81 -12.85
N GLY A 23 -5.71 12.01 -13.06
CA GLY A 23 -4.31 12.45 -13.04
C GLY A 23 -3.43 11.80 -11.95
N GLU A 24 -4.00 11.18 -10.92
CA GLU A 24 -3.24 10.40 -9.93
C GLU A 24 -2.77 9.08 -10.57
N GLN A 25 -1.47 9.00 -10.88
CA GLN A 25 -0.88 7.70 -11.23
C GLN A 25 -0.75 6.87 -9.95
N GLU A 26 -1.21 5.64 -10.05
CA GLU A 26 -1.06 4.63 -9.02
C GLU A 26 0.13 3.72 -9.35
N PRO A 27 0.81 3.15 -8.33
CA PRO A 27 1.72 2.05 -8.56
C PRO A 27 1.04 0.94 -9.36
N THR A 28 1.72 0.43 -10.39
CA THR A 28 1.17 -0.64 -11.23
C THR A 28 1.16 -2.01 -10.56
N ASN A 29 1.99 -2.21 -9.53
CA ASN A 29 2.07 -3.44 -8.75
C ASN A 29 1.30 -3.28 -7.43
N VAL A 30 0.46 -4.25 -7.11
CA VAL A 30 -0.32 -4.28 -5.86
C VAL A 30 0.56 -4.16 -4.62
N TRP A 31 1.76 -4.75 -4.61
CA TRP A 31 2.65 -4.80 -3.44
C TRP A 31 3.54 -3.56 -3.26
N MET A 32 3.26 -2.48 -3.99
CA MET A 32 3.95 -1.19 -3.84
C MET A 32 3.16 -0.24 -2.95
N ALA A 33 3.90 0.54 -2.15
CA ALA A 33 3.37 1.67 -1.39
C ALA A 33 3.55 2.98 -2.15
N ASN A 34 2.49 3.79 -2.24
CA ASN A 34 2.59 5.15 -2.74
C ASN A 34 3.01 6.05 -1.57
N ILE A 35 4.18 6.69 -1.69
CA ILE A 35 4.70 7.56 -0.62
C ILE A 35 4.12 8.97 -0.61
N ASP A 36 3.28 9.32 -1.60
CA ASP A 36 2.72 10.66 -1.78
C ASP A 36 1.32 10.80 -1.10
N ARG A 37 0.97 9.89 -0.18
CA ARG A 37 -0.27 9.93 0.63
C ARG A 37 -0.19 9.02 1.84
N ASP A 38 -1.03 9.28 2.84
CA ASP A 38 -1.17 8.41 4.01
C ASP A 38 -1.78 7.04 3.65
N GLY A 39 -1.47 6.03 4.46
CA GLY A 39 -2.22 4.77 4.42
C GLY A 39 -1.53 3.54 4.97
N TYR A 40 -2.25 2.43 4.84
CA TYR A 40 -1.80 1.11 5.23
C TYR A 40 -1.40 0.32 3.99
N TYR A 41 -0.22 -0.30 4.04
CA TYR A 41 0.31 -1.07 2.92
C TYR A 41 0.74 -2.46 3.37
N CYS A 42 0.38 -3.44 2.56
CA CYS A 42 0.62 -4.85 2.73
C CYS A 42 1.61 -5.33 1.67
N THR A 43 2.48 -6.27 2.03
CA THR A 43 3.46 -6.91 1.14
C THR A 43 3.55 -8.41 1.44
N LEU A 44 4.24 -9.16 0.59
CA LEU A 44 4.49 -10.59 0.78
C LEU A 44 5.75 -10.88 1.60
N THR A 45 6.67 -9.91 1.71
CA THR A 45 7.96 -10.07 2.38
C THR A 45 8.10 -9.08 3.55
N ARG A 46 9.24 -9.07 4.23
CA ARG A 46 9.61 -8.07 5.24
C ARG A 46 10.13 -6.75 4.64
N GLU A 47 9.98 -6.61 3.33
CA GLU A 47 10.39 -5.46 2.57
C GLU A 47 9.22 -4.98 1.73
N ILE A 48 9.12 -3.66 1.56
CA ILE A 48 8.13 -3.05 0.70
C ILE A 48 8.82 -2.23 -0.38
N THR A 49 8.29 -2.32 -1.59
CA THR A 49 8.68 -1.42 -2.67
C THR A 49 7.93 -0.11 -2.50
N LEU A 50 8.66 0.94 -2.16
CA LEU A 50 8.18 2.30 -2.15
C LEU A 50 8.15 2.82 -3.58
N TRP A 51 7.09 3.55 -3.92
CA TRP A 51 6.89 4.16 -5.24
C TRP A 51 6.60 5.65 -5.07
N ARG A 52 7.23 6.47 -5.92
CA ARG A 52 6.99 7.90 -6.02
C ARG A 52 6.48 8.26 -7.41
N TYR A 53 5.54 9.20 -7.47
CA TYR A 53 5.01 9.68 -8.75
C TYR A 53 6.06 10.41 -9.57
N ASN A 54 6.71 11.41 -8.94
CA ASN A 54 7.65 12.30 -9.61
C ASN A 54 9.11 11.87 -9.37
N ALA A 55 9.69 11.22 -10.37
CA ALA A 55 11.11 10.82 -10.37
C ALA A 55 11.99 11.75 -11.24
N ASN A 56 11.58 12.98 -11.52
CA ASN A 56 12.33 13.85 -12.46
C ASN A 56 13.67 14.36 -11.91
N ARG A 57 13.92 14.21 -10.62
CA ARG A 57 15.15 14.64 -9.95
C ARG A 57 15.58 13.63 -8.88
N THR A 58 16.86 13.70 -8.52
CA THR A 58 17.39 13.01 -7.34
C THR A 58 16.83 13.69 -6.10
N ALA A 59 16.44 12.90 -5.10
CA ALA A 59 15.92 13.38 -3.83
C ALA A 59 16.34 12.44 -2.69
N THR A 60 16.42 12.96 -1.47
CA THR A 60 16.63 12.15 -0.27
C THR A 60 15.28 11.89 0.38
N LEU A 61 14.86 10.62 0.40
CA LEU A 61 13.70 10.19 1.17
C LEU A 61 14.12 10.02 2.63
N VAL A 62 13.34 10.60 3.53
CA VAL A 62 13.44 10.41 4.97
C VAL A 62 12.29 9.52 5.42
N ILE A 63 12.61 8.51 6.21
CA ILE A 63 11.65 7.58 6.83
C ILE A 63 11.93 7.61 8.33
N GLU A 64 10.99 8.17 9.08
CA GLU A 64 11.07 8.34 10.53
C GLU A 64 9.99 7.50 11.21
N PRO A 65 10.35 6.57 12.12
CA PRO A 65 9.34 5.85 12.88
C PRO A 65 8.61 6.80 13.85
N ASP A 66 7.28 6.74 13.90
CA ASP A 66 6.45 7.61 14.77
C ASP A 66 6.71 7.36 16.27
N ASN A 67 7.15 6.14 16.62
CA ASN A 67 7.57 5.82 17.98
C ASN A 67 8.95 6.42 18.27
N LEU A 68 8.96 7.55 19.00
CA LEU A 68 10.11 8.24 19.58
C LEU A 68 10.97 7.28 20.44
N GLY A 69 11.86 6.53 19.79
CA GLY A 69 12.79 5.59 20.43
C GLY A 69 12.91 4.21 19.79
N ALA A 70 12.11 3.88 18.75
CA ALA A 70 12.04 2.52 18.22
C ALA A 70 13.10 2.18 17.15
N GLU A 71 13.53 3.09 16.27
CA GLU A 71 14.60 2.84 15.29
C GLU A 71 15.25 4.16 14.84
N PRO A 72 16.49 4.13 14.29
CA PRO A 72 17.09 5.34 13.73
C PRO A 72 16.35 5.77 12.46
N VAL A 73 16.17 7.09 12.30
CA VAL A 73 15.70 7.71 11.06
C VAL A 73 16.51 7.17 9.88
N LYS A 74 15.82 6.68 8.85
CA LYS A 74 16.45 6.19 7.63
C LYS A 74 16.43 7.28 6.57
N LYS A 75 17.56 7.45 5.90
CA LYS A 75 17.70 8.33 4.73
C LYS A 75 18.07 7.49 3.53
N ILE A 76 17.27 7.57 2.47
CA ILE A 76 17.50 6.87 1.20
C ILE A 76 17.77 7.91 0.13
N ASN A 77 18.97 7.93 -0.43
CA ASN A 77 19.24 8.70 -1.62
C ASN A 77 18.54 8.03 -2.80
N TRP A 78 17.60 8.72 -3.45
CA TRP A 78 16.74 8.19 -4.49
C TRP A 78 17.02 8.89 -5.84
N PRO A 79 17.81 8.26 -6.73
CA PRO A 79 18.29 8.86 -7.97
C PRO A 79 17.17 9.30 -8.92
N ALA A 80 17.40 10.36 -9.71
CA ALA A 80 16.48 10.72 -10.79
C ALA A 80 16.20 9.54 -11.72
N LYS A 81 15.00 9.52 -12.30
CA LYS A 81 14.44 8.49 -13.20
C LYS A 81 14.09 7.16 -12.54
N GLU A 82 14.46 6.95 -11.28
CA GLU A 82 14.04 5.80 -10.51
C GLU A 82 12.73 6.09 -9.78
N GLN A 83 11.65 5.37 -10.12
CA GLN A 83 10.34 5.53 -9.47
C GLN A 83 10.17 4.63 -8.24
N THR A 84 11.06 3.66 -8.03
CA THR A 84 10.93 2.65 -6.99
C THR A 84 12.21 2.54 -6.16
N THR A 85 12.05 2.29 -4.85
CA THR A 85 13.14 1.84 -3.96
C THR A 85 12.58 0.83 -2.96
N THR A 86 13.43 0.12 -2.24
CA THR A 86 13.01 -0.91 -1.27
C THR A 86 13.28 -0.44 0.15
N PHE A 87 12.36 -0.75 1.05
CA PHE A 87 12.48 -0.46 2.47
C PHE A 87 12.10 -1.68 3.31
N ALA A 88 12.99 -2.07 4.24
CA ALA A 88 12.70 -3.08 5.24
C ALA A 88 12.00 -2.43 6.43
N PHE A 89 10.87 -3.01 6.87
CA PHE A 89 10.01 -2.43 7.90
C PHE A 89 9.80 -3.38 9.08
N GLN A 90 9.41 -2.79 10.21
CA GLN A 90 8.91 -3.50 11.38
C GLN A 90 7.39 -3.69 11.28
N GLU A 91 6.90 -4.90 11.59
CA GLU A 91 5.47 -5.23 11.49
C GLU A 91 4.60 -4.23 12.24
N GLY A 92 3.65 -3.60 11.52
CA GLY A 92 2.66 -2.72 12.11
C GLY A 92 3.23 -1.43 12.72
N ALA A 93 4.50 -1.12 12.48
CA ALA A 93 5.06 0.17 12.83
C ALA A 93 4.57 1.25 11.87
N GLU A 94 4.29 2.42 12.42
CA GLU A 94 3.94 3.63 11.69
C GLU A 94 5.20 4.46 11.41
N TYR A 95 5.27 5.00 10.20
CA TYR A 95 6.39 5.78 9.69
C TYR A 95 5.92 7.08 9.06
N TRP A 96 6.54 8.19 9.46
CA TRP A 96 6.50 9.43 8.72
C TRP A 96 7.48 9.37 7.55
N ILE A 97 6.95 9.59 6.34
CA ILE A 97 7.73 9.56 5.11
C ILE A 97 7.61 10.92 4.41
N TYR A 98 8.76 11.48 4.06
CA TYR A 98 8.84 12.77 3.37
C TYR A 98 10.17 12.89 2.61
N PHE A 99 10.22 13.80 1.64
CA PHE A 99 11.50 14.18 1.03
C PHE A 99 12.15 15.29 1.86
N GLU A 100 13.47 15.21 2.04
CA GLU A 100 14.25 16.15 2.87
C GLU A 100 14.08 17.62 2.44
N ASP A 101 13.83 17.87 1.15
CA ASP A 101 13.63 19.21 0.60
C ASP A 101 12.16 19.67 0.59
N THR A 102 11.22 18.80 0.97
CA THR A 102 9.78 19.10 1.13
C THR A 102 9.26 18.52 2.44
N SER A 103 9.94 18.83 3.55
CA SER A 103 9.60 18.31 4.89
C SER A 103 8.22 18.72 5.41
N ASP A 104 7.55 19.68 4.77
CA ASP A 104 6.19 20.09 5.13
C ASP A 104 5.13 19.11 4.58
N ASN A 105 5.49 18.29 3.59
CA ASN A 105 4.63 17.26 3.00
C ASN A 105 5.04 15.89 3.56
N GLN A 106 4.58 15.59 4.78
CA GLN A 106 4.81 14.31 5.43
C GLN A 106 3.57 13.43 5.33
N TYR A 107 3.80 12.15 5.11
CA TYR A 107 2.76 11.14 5.03
C TYR A 107 3.01 10.01 6.02
N SER A 108 1.97 9.57 6.71
CA SER A 108 2.00 8.44 7.61
C SER A 108 1.72 7.14 6.85
N LEU A 109 2.70 6.23 6.87
CA LEU A 109 2.57 4.89 6.33
C LEU A 109 2.76 3.82 7.39
N THR A 110 1.87 2.82 7.37
CA THR A 110 2.00 1.61 8.19
C THR A 110 2.10 0.37 7.32
N PHE A 111 3.04 -0.51 7.65
CA PHE A 111 3.36 -1.68 6.83
C PHE A 111 3.03 -3.01 7.51
N TYR A 112 2.45 -3.95 6.75
CA TYR A 112 2.13 -5.30 7.22
C TYR A 112 2.64 -6.39 6.27
N GLN A 113 3.19 -7.46 6.81
CA GLN A 113 3.54 -8.64 6.04
C GLN A 113 2.35 -9.63 6.00
N MET A 114 1.92 -9.99 4.80
CA MET A 114 0.94 -11.04 4.60
C MET A 114 1.51 -12.41 4.98
N PRO A 115 0.79 -13.21 5.79
CA PRO A 115 1.17 -14.59 6.08
C PRO A 115 1.28 -15.44 4.81
N ALA A 116 2.37 -16.20 4.68
CA ALA A 116 2.68 -16.99 3.48
C ALA A 116 1.72 -18.17 3.26
N ASP A 117 0.99 -18.60 4.29
CA ASP A 117 -0.01 -19.67 4.25
C ASP A 117 -1.34 -19.25 3.60
N ILE A 118 -1.56 -17.94 3.38
CA ILE A 118 -2.75 -17.42 2.69
C ILE A 118 -2.56 -17.52 1.17
N GLN A 119 -2.95 -18.67 0.61
CA GLN A 119 -2.82 -18.90 -0.84
C GLN A 119 -4.03 -18.40 -1.67
N SER A 120 -5.23 -18.41 -1.09
CA SER A 120 -6.47 -18.07 -1.80
C SER A 120 -6.62 -16.56 -1.97
N ILE A 121 -6.83 -16.10 -3.21
CA ILE A 121 -7.07 -14.68 -3.54
C ILE A 121 -8.15 -14.05 -2.65
N PRO A 122 -9.37 -14.62 -2.53
CA PRO A 122 -10.38 -14.10 -1.60
C PRO A 122 -9.87 -13.93 -0.16
N LYS A 123 -9.11 -14.90 0.36
CA LYS A 123 -8.56 -14.82 1.72
C LYS A 123 -7.50 -13.73 1.85
N ARG A 124 -6.69 -13.49 0.81
CA ARG A 124 -5.73 -12.38 0.77
C ARG A 124 -6.44 -11.04 0.82
N VAL A 125 -7.50 -10.88 0.03
CA VAL A 125 -8.34 -9.68 0.00
C VAL A 125 -8.94 -9.40 1.37
N VAL A 126 -9.57 -10.40 2.00
CA VAL A 126 -10.12 -10.27 3.36
C VAL A 126 -9.04 -9.87 4.37
N TRP A 127 -7.87 -10.51 4.29
CA TRP A 127 -6.77 -10.21 5.20
C TRP A 127 -6.25 -8.78 5.01
N MET A 128 -6.04 -8.34 3.77
CA MET A 128 -5.61 -6.97 3.45
C MET A 128 -6.61 -5.93 3.94
N ALA A 129 -7.90 -6.17 3.70
CA ALA A 129 -8.95 -5.27 4.15
C ALA A 129 -8.99 -5.15 5.68
N LYS A 130 -8.82 -6.25 6.40
CA LYS A 130 -8.71 -6.26 7.88
C LYS A 130 -7.49 -5.49 8.41
N LYS A 131 -6.44 -5.33 7.61
CA LYS A 131 -5.24 -4.56 7.93
C LYS A 131 -5.30 -3.10 7.45
N GLY A 132 -6.37 -2.69 6.79
CA GLY A 132 -6.53 -1.35 6.24
C GLY A 132 -5.92 -1.15 4.85
N CYS A 133 -5.29 -2.18 4.26
CA CYS A 133 -4.66 -2.15 2.92
C CYS A 133 -5.70 -2.22 1.78
N ILE A 134 -6.77 -1.43 1.90
CA ILE A 134 -7.98 -1.55 1.09
C ILE A 134 -7.72 -1.16 -0.36
N GLU A 135 -6.98 -0.08 -0.59
CA GLU A 135 -6.69 0.38 -1.95
C GLU A 135 -5.81 -0.60 -2.73
N GLN A 136 -4.83 -1.23 -2.06
CA GLN A 136 -4.09 -2.34 -2.66
C GLN A 136 -5.01 -3.54 -2.93
N ALA A 137 -5.92 -3.88 -2.01
CA ALA A 137 -6.84 -5.00 -2.19
C ALA A 137 -7.75 -4.79 -3.42
N LYS A 138 -8.29 -3.58 -3.59
CA LYS A 138 -9.09 -3.17 -4.75
C LYS A 138 -8.29 -3.28 -6.06
N ARG A 139 -7.05 -2.80 -6.08
CA ARG A 139 -6.17 -2.80 -7.29
C ARG A 139 -5.69 -4.19 -7.69
N GLY A 140 -5.19 -4.98 -6.74
CA GLY A 140 -4.52 -6.25 -7.03
C GLY A 140 -5.44 -7.42 -7.29
N PHE A 141 -6.69 -7.31 -6.83
CA PHE A 141 -7.68 -8.36 -6.96
C PHE A 141 -8.98 -7.76 -7.47
N PRO A 142 -8.97 -7.20 -8.71
CA PRO A 142 -10.13 -6.54 -9.27
C PRO A 142 -11.29 -7.51 -9.23
N PHE A 143 -12.23 -7.23 -8.33
CA PHE A 143 -13.51 -7.90 -8.31
C PHE A 143 -14.17 -7.52 -9.63
N ARG A 144 -14.23 -8.45 -10.59
CA ARG A 144 -15.30 -8.32 -11.57
C ARG A 144 -16.58 -8.49 -10.76
N PRO A 145 -17.47 -7.48 -10.69
CA PRO A 145 -18.79 -7.75 -10.15
C PRO A 145 -19.30 -8.99 -10.88
N PHE A 146 -19.80 -9.96 -10.12
CA PHE A 146 -20.49 -11.10 -10.70
C PHE A 146 -21.51 -10.50 -11.66
N ASN A 147 -21.24 -10.63 -12.95
CA ASN A 147 -22.22 -10.23 -13.95
C ASN A 147 -23.32 -11.25 -13.78
N GLU A 148 -24.40 -10.89 -13.09
CA GLU A 148 -25.58 -11.73 -12.87
C GLU A 148 -26.20 -12.23 -14.19
N ASN A 149 -25.71 -11.72 -15.34
CA ASN A 149 -26.16 -12.04 -16.68
C ASN A 149 -25.27 -13.02 -17.48
N LYS A 150 -24.36 -13.79 -16.86
CA LYS A 150 -23.56 -14.81 -17.58
C LYS A 150 -23.67 -16.24 -17.03
N CYS A 151 -24.87 -16.62 -16.61
CA CYS A 151 -25.30 -18.02 -16.60
C CYS A 151 -26.58 -18.15 -17.43
N GLN A 152 -26.41 -18.34 -18.74
CA GLN A 152 -27.37 -19.04 -19.60
C GLN A 152 -26.62 -20.15 -20.31
#